data_AF-A0A5E4DF43-F1
#
_entry.id   AF-A0A5E4DF43-F1
#
_cell.length_a   1.000
_cell.length_b   1.000
_cell.length_c   1.000
_cell.angle_alpha   90.00
_cell.angle_beta   90.00
_cell.angle_gamma   90.00
#
_symmetry.space_group_name_H-M   'P 1'
#
loop_
_entity.id
_entity.type
_entity.pdbx_description
1 polymer ?
#
loop_
_entity_poly.entity_id
_entity_poly.type
_entity_poly.pdbx_seq_one_letter_code
_entity_poly.pdbx_strand_id
1 'polypeptide(L)' 'AGDTMFNRAKLLNIGFQEALKDYDYNCFVFSDVDLIPMDDHNAYRCFPQPRHISVAMDKFGFR' A
#
# COMPACT_ATOMS: atom_id res chain seq x y z
N ALA A 1 -9.30 13.54 16.11
CA ALA A 1 -9.28 12.36 15.22
C ALA A 1 -10.44 12.49 14.24
N GLY A 2 -10.55 11.62 13.24
CA GLY A 2 -11.77 11.54 12.43
C GLY A 2 -12.85 10.83 13.25
N ASP A 3 -13.95 11.52 13.56
CA ASP A 3 -15.07 10.97 14.36
C ASP A 3 -16.12 10.26 13.49
N THR A 4 -15.86 10.13 12.19
CA THR A 4 -16.72 9.46 11.21
C THR A 4 -16.14 8.11 10.81
N MET A 5 -16.96 7.29 10.12
CA MET A 5 -16.53 5.96 9.71
C MET A 5 -15.30 6.01 8.80
N PHE A 6 -14.31 5.18 9.14
CA PHE A 6 -13.06 5.09 8.38
C PHE A 6 -13.32 4.54 6.96
N ASN A 7 -12.79 5.24 5.95
CA ASN A 7 -12.87 4.80 4.56
C ASN A 7 -11.46 4.65 3.98
N ARG A 8 -10.92 3.42 4.10
CA ARG A 8 -9.57 3.06 3.63
C ARG A 8 -9.36 3.43 2.17
N ALA A 9 -10.22 2.96 1.27
CA ALA A 9 -10.06 3.16 -0.17
C ALA A 9 -10.08 4.64 -0.56
N LYS A 10 -10.93 5.45 0.08
CA LYS A 10 -10.96 6.90 -0.14
C LYS A 10 -9.64 7.56 0.28
N LEU A 11 -9.06 7.15 1.40
CA LEU A 11 -7.76 7.68 1.85
C LEU A 11 -6.61 7.28 0.92
N LEU A 12 -6.65 6.07 0.35
CA LEU A 12 -5.66 5.66 -0.66
C LEU A 12 -5.74 6.53 -1.92
N ASN A 13 -6.95 6.84 -2.40
CA ASN A 13 -7.15 7.77 -3.52
C ASN A 13 -6.66 9.19 -3.20
N ILE A 14 -6.89 9.66 -1.97
CA ILE A 14 -6.35 10.96 -1.51
C ILE A 14 -4.82 10.92 -1.53
N GLY A 15 -4.20 9.87 -0.99
CA GLY A 15 -2.74 9.71 -1.02
C GLY A 15 -2.15 9.73 -2.44
N PHE A 16 -2.80 9.05 -3.39
CA PHE A 16 -2.41 9.11 -4.81
C PHE A 16 -2.45 10.53 -5.37
N GLN A 17 -3.54 11.27 -5.12
CA GLN A 17 -3.71 12.64 -5.63
C GLN A 17 -2.76 13.65 -4.97
N GLU A 18 -2.56 13.56 -3.64
CA GLU A 18 -1.70 14.49 -2.91
C GLU A 18 -0.22 14.23 -3.21
N ALA A 19 0.22 12.97 -3.31
CA ALA A 19 1.61 12.65 -3.63
C ALA A 19 2.03 13.22 -5.00
N LEU A 20 1.12 13.23 -5.97
CA LEU A 20 1.35 13.81 -7.30
C LEU A 20 1.50 15.34 -7.29
N LYS A 21 1.11 16.03 -6.22
CA LYS A 21 1.38 17.46 -6.05
C LYS A 21 2.83 17.73 -5.64
N ASP A 22 3.46 16.78 -4.97
CA ASP A 22 4.84 16.91 -4.50
C ASP A 22 5.86 16.49 -5.56
N TYR A 23 5.57 15.41 -6.30
CA TYR A 23 6.48 14.88 -7.31
C TYR A 23 5.74 14.05 -8.37
N ASP A 24 6.35 13.93 -9.56
CA ASP A 24 5.84 13.11 -10.67
C ASP A 24 6.14 11.62 -10.42
N TYR A 25 5.49 11.05 -9.41
CA TYR A 25 5.59 9.63 -9.08
C TYR A 25 4.94 8.77 -10.18
N ASN A 26 5.66 7.76 -10.64
CA ASN A 26 5.19 6.80 -11.64
C ASN A 26 4.78 5.44 -11.04
N CYS A 27 4.83 5.31 -9.72
CA CYS A 27 4.49 4.09 -9.00
C CYS A 27 3.93 4.41 -7.61
N PHE A 28 2.89 3.67 -7.21
CA PHE A 28 2.22 3.84 -5.92
C PHE A 28 2.09 2.49 -5.22
N VAL A 29 2.57 2.44 -3.99
CA VAL A 29 2.43 1.27 -3.11
C VAL A 29 1.43 1.62 -2.01
N PHE A 30 0.35 0.84 -1.94
CA PHE A 30 -0.65 0.98 -0.89
C PHE A 30 -0.40 -0.07 0.18
N SER A 31 0.10 0.36 1.35
CA SER A 31 0.42 -0.52 2.48
C SER A 31 -0.50 -0.21 3.66
N ASP A 32 -0.96 -1.26 4.34
CA ASP A 32 -1.47 -1.08 5.70
C ASP A 32 -0.31 -0.77 6.65
N VAL A 33 -0.62 -0.03 7.71
CA VAL A 33 0.37 0.37 8.74
C VAL A 33 0.81 -0.81 9.61
N ASP A 34 0.04 -1.89 9.63
CA ASP A 34 0.26 -3.08 10.45
C ASP A 34 0.92 -4.25 9.68
N LEU A 35 1.35 -4.04 8.43
CA LEU A 35 2.02 -5.05 7.61
C LEU A 35 3.49 -4.68 7.37
N ILE A 36 4.40 -5.53 7.85
CA ILE A 36 5.85 -5.38 7.68
C ILE A 36 6.39 -6.54 6.83
N PRO A 37 7.16 -6.28 5.75
CA PRO A 37 7.76 -7.35 4.97
C PRO A 37 8.86 -8.05 5.77
N MET A 38 8.89 -9.38 5.72
CA MET A 38 9.89 -10.19 6.42
C MET A 38 11.15 -10.44 5.58
N ASP A 39 11.12 -10.10 4.29
CA ASP A 39 12.18 -10.33 3.32
C ASP A 39 12.30 -9.10 2.40
N ASP A 40 13.51 -8.54 2.29
CA ASP A 40 13.81 -7.35 1.49
C ASP A 40 13.85 -7.62 -0.02
N HIS A 41 13.88 -8.88 -0.44
CA HIS A 41 13.69 -9.27 -1.83
C HIS A 41 12.26 -9.01 -2.33
N ASN A 42 11.29 -8.78 -1.42
CA ASN A 42 9.93 -8.38 -1.78
C ASN A 42 9.89 -6.89 -2.16
N ALA A 43 10.15 -6.59 -3.43
CA ALA A 43 10.34 -5.21 -3.88
C ALA A 43 9.08 -4.33 -3.73
N TYR A 44 9.22 -3.21 -3.00
CA TYR A 44 8.19 -2.16 -2.84
C TYR A 44 8.18 -1.20 -4.03
N ARG A 45 7.86 -1.72 -5.22
CA ARG A 45 7.75 -0.97 -6.46
C ARG A 45 6.80 -1.65 -7.45
N CYS A 46 6.55 -0.98 -8.57
CA CYS A 46 5.65 -1.42 -9.60
C CYS A 46 6.36 -2.33 -10.62
N PHE A 47 5.54 -3.08 -11.36
CA PHE A 47 5.89 -4.03 -12.39
C PHE A 47 4.91 -3.87 -13.57
N PRO A 48 5.09 -4.55 -14.72
CA PRO A 48 4.21 -4.41 -15.88
C PRO A 48 2.73 -4.74 -15.65
N GLN A 49 2.43 -5.48 -14.57
CA GLN A 49 1.07 -5.80 -14.12
C GLN A 49 0.91 -5.39 -12.65
N PRO A 50 -0.33 -5.16 -12.18
CA PRO A 50 -0.59 -4.87 -10.77
C PRO A 50 0.06 -5.90 -9.85
N ARG A 51 0.78 -5.43 -8.82
CA ARG A 51 1.53 -6.28 -7.90
C ARG A 51 0.80 -6.39 -6.57
N HIS A 52 0.46 -7.62 -6.17
CA HIS A 52 0.10 -7.94 -4.80
C HIS A 52 1.38 -8.24 -4.00
N ILE A 53 1.70 -7.44 -2.98
CA ILE A 53 2.98 -7.49 -2.25
C ILE A 53 2.89 -8.40 -1.02
N SER A 54 1.88 -8.21 -0.18
CA SER A 54 1.67 -8.97 1.06
C SER A 54 0.94 -10.30 0.79
N VAL A 55 1.56 -11.18 0.01
CA VAL A 55 0.92 -12.43 -0.47
C VAL A 55 0.80 -13.53 0.59
N ALA A 56 1.71 -13.55 1.57
CA ALA A 56 1.77 -14.58 2.60
C ALA A 56 1.93 -13.90 3.97
N MET A 57 0.81 -13.63 4.62
CA MET A 57 0.78 -12.96 5.92
C MET A 57 0.75 -13.99 7.06
N ASP A 58 1.51 -13.74 8.13
CA ASP A 58 1.56 -14.58 9.33
C ASP A 58 0.17 -14.76 9.99
N LYS A 59 -0.64 -13.69 10.03
CA LYS A 59 -2.01 -13.69 10.57
C LYS A 59 -2.96 -14.64 9.83
N PHE A 60 -2.61 -15.07 8.62
CA PHE A 60 -3.33 -16.08 7.84
C PHE A 60 -2.55 -17.40 7.70
N GLY A 61 -1.48 -17.56 8.48
CA GLY A 61 -0.64 -18.76 8.47
C GLY A 61 0.23 -18.89 7.22
N PHE A 62 0.64 -17.76 6.63
CA PHE A 62 1.45 -17.69 5.39
C PHE A 62 0.78 -18.36 4.18
N ARG A 63 -0.56 -18.31 4.13
CA ARG A 63 -1.40 -18.83 3.05
C ARG A 63 -2.18 -17.72 2.37
#